data_AF-A0A8T3MPN4-F1
#
_entry.id   AF-A0A8T3MPN4-F1
#
_cell.length_a   1.000
_cell.length_b   1.000
_cell.length_c   1.000
_cell.angle_alpha   90.00
_cell.angle_beta   90.00
_cell.angle_gamma   90.00
#
_symmetry.space_group_name_H-M   'P 1'
#
loop_
_entity.id
_entity.type
_entity.pdbx_description
1 polymer ?
#
loop_
_entity_poly.entity_id
_entity_poly.type
_entity_poly.pdbx_seq_one_letter_code
_entity_poly.pdbx_strand_id
1 'polypeptide(L)' 'LHAVHAPIGLDLGGRTPAEIALAVLAEITQERYGGSGRPLRLGDDLYARAVART' A
#
# COMPACT_ATOMS: atom_id res chain seq x y z
N LEU A 1 -2.74 -14.03 -22.14
CA LEU A 1 -2.62 -12.60 -21.78
C LEU A 1 -3.14 -12.28 -20.37
N HIS A 2 -3.42 -13.26 -19.50
CA HIS A 2 -4.07 -13.01 -18.19
C HIS A 2 -3.17 -12.43 -17.09
N ALA A 3 -1.86 -12.30 -17.32
CA ALA A 3 -0.89 -11.83 -16.31
C ALA A 3 -0.36 -10.42 -16.60
N VAL A 4 -0.99 -9.68 -17.52
CA VAL A 4 -0.57 -8.31 -17.85
C VAL A 4 -1.41 -7.34 -17.04
N HIS A 5 -0.75 -6.50 -16.24
CA HIS A 5 -1.38 -5.44 -15.47
C HIS A 5 -1.17 -4.12 -16.22
N ALA A 6 -2.27 -3.46 -16.58
CA ALA A 6 -2.25 -2.19 -17.28
C ALA A 6 -3.50 -1.36 -16.89
N PRO A 7 -3.34 -0.16 -16.28
CA PRO A 7 -2.08 0.45 -15.83
C PRO A 7 -1.38 -0.35 -14.72
N ILE A 8 -0.05 -0.23 -14.62
CA ILE A 8 0.78 -0.87 -13.59
C ILE A 8 0.98 0.09 -12.40
N GLY A 9 1.07 -0.47 -11.20
CA GLY A 9 1.30 0.22 -9.95
C GLY A 9 0.03 0.48 -9.15
N LEU A 10 0.20 0.68 -7.84
CA LEU A 10 -0.88 1.13 -6.96
C LEU A 10 -1.26 2.60 -7.25
N ASP A 11 -2.52 2.94 -7.00
CA ASP A 11 -3.03 4.31 -7.18
C ASP A 11 -2.53 5.24 -6.06
N LEU A 12 -1.29 5.72 -6.21
CA LEU A 12 -0.64 6.63 -5.28
C LEU A 12 -0.74 8.11 -5.69
N GLY A 13 -1.32 8.42 -6.85
CA GLY A 13 -1.49 9.80 -7.36
C GLY A 13 -0.22 10.50 -7.88
N GLY A 14 0.92 9.79 -7.92
CA GLY A 14 2.19 10.31 -8.41
C GLY A 14 2.23 10.59 -9.91
N ARG A 15 3.08 11.53 -10.33
CA ARG A 15 3.23 11.95 -11.75
C ARG A 15 4.69 12.01 -12.22
N THR A 16 5.63 12.09 -11.30
CA THR A 16 7.06 12.06 -11.62
C THR A 16 7.53 10.61 -11.81
N PRO A 17 8.63 10.39 -12.56
CA PRO A 17 9.17 9.05 -12.74
C PRO A 17 9.45 8.31 -11.42
N ALA A 18 9.93 9.00 -10.39
CA ALA A 18 10.20 8.40 -9.09
C ALA A 18 8.91 7.94 -8.37
N GLU A 19 7.83 8.72 -8.47
CA GLU A 19 6.55 8.34 -7.86
C GLU A 19 5.88 7.20 -8.61
N ILE A 20 6.01 7.15 -9.95
CA ILE A 20 5.55 6.01 -10.75
C ILE A 20 6.34 4.74 -10.38
N ALA A 21 7.66 4.85 -10.25
CA ALA A 21 8.49 3.73 -9.81
C ALA A 21 8.06 3.23 -8.41
N LEU A 22 7.74 4.14 -7.49
CA LEU A 22 7.20 3.80 -6.18
C LEU A 22 5.86 3.05 -6.29
N ALA A 23 4.94 3.50 -7.14
CA ALA A 23 3.65 2.84 -7.37
C ALA A 23 3.82 1.40 -7.87
N VAL A 24 4.75 1.17 -8.81
CA VAL A 24 5.06 -0.17 -9.33
C VAL A 24 5.67 -1.07 -8.26
N LEU A 25 6.66 -0.57 -7.52
CA LEU A 25 7.30 -1.34 -6.45
C LEU A 25 6.31 -1.69 -5.33
N ALA A 26 5.36 -0.80 -5.05
CA ALA A 26 4.30 -1.06 -4.08
C ALA A 26 3.37 -2.19 -4.54
N GLU A 27 2.96 -2.23 -5.81
CA GLU A 27 2.14 -3.33 -6.37
C GLU A 27 2.89 -4.67 -6.32
N ILE A 28 4.16 -4.71 -6.77
CA ILE A 28 4.99 -5.93 -6.71
C ILE A 28 5.09 -6.46 -5.27
N THR A 29 5.29 -5.56 -4.31
CA THR A 29 5.37 -5.91 -2.89
C THR A 29 4.03 -6.42 -2.37
N GLN A 30 2.94 -5.76 -2.74
CA GLN A 30 1.58 -6.17 -2.38
C GLN A 30 1.29 -7.61 -2.85
N GLU A 31 1.58 -7.92 -4.12
CA GLU A 31 1.38 -9.25 -4.68
C GLU A 31 2.27 -10.30 -4.02
N ARG A 32 3.54 -9.96 -3.78
CA ARG A 32 4.51 -10.90 -3.19
C ARG A 32 4.17 -11.31 -1.77
N TYR A 33 3.61 -10.38 -0.98
CA TYR A 33 3.38 -10.60 0.45
C TYR A 33 1.90 -10.65 0.84
N GLY A 34 0.98 -10.53 -0.12
CA GLY A 34 -0.47 -10.52 0.15
C GLY A 34 -0.93 -9.27 0.92
N GLY A 35 -0.25 -8.14 0.73
CA GLY A 35 -0.63 -6.87 1.36
C GLY A 35 -1.96 -6.33 0.83
N SER A 36 -2.60 -5.42 1.56
CA SER A 36 -3.88 -4.83 1.13
C SER A 36 -3.75 -3.55 0.30
N GLY A 37 -2.57 -2.92 0.28
CA GLY A 37 -2.36 -1.59 -0.33
C GLY A 37 -3.12 -0.44 0.33
N ARG A 38 -3.91 -0.73 1.37
CA ARG A 38 -4.69 0.26 2.11
C ARG A 38 -3.86 0.87 3.23
N PRO A 39 -4.18 2.10 3.67
CA PRO A 39 -3.53 2.69 4.83
C PRO A 39 -3.60 1.77 6.05
N LEU A 40 -2.45 1.49 6.65
CA LEU A 40 -2.40 0.86 7.96
C LEU A 40 -2.86 1.90 9.00
N ARG A 41 -3.99 1.63 9.64
CA ARG A 41 -4.48 2.42 10.78
C ARG A 41 -4.84 1.46 11.91
N LEU A 42 -4.48 1.85 13.13
CA LEU A 42 -5.08 1.21 14.30
C LEU A 42 -6.58 1.56 14.32
N GLY A 43 -7.41 0.61 14.72
CA GLY A 43 -8.77 0.92 15.13
C GLY A 43 -8.73 1.83 16.36
N ASP A 44 -9.71 2.70 16.51
CA ASP A 44 -9.78 3.68 17.61
C ASP A 44 -9.70 3.00 18.98
N ASP A 45 -10.31 1.81 19.11
CA ASP A 45 -10.28 0.98 20.30
C ASP A 45 -8.87 0.45 20.60
N LEU A 46 -8.17 -0.05 19.59
CA LEU A 46 -6.82 -0.57 19.74
C LEU A 46 -5.83 0.58 20.00
N TYR A 47 -6.05 1.75 19.42
CA TYR A 47 -5.25 2.95 19.65
C TYR A 47 -5.36 3.39 21.11
N ALA A 48 -6.58 3.52 21.62
CA ALA A 48 -6.82 3.84 23.03
C ALA A 48 -6.14 2.84 23.98
N ARG A 49 -6.18 1.55 23.64
CA ARG A 49 -5.52 0.48 24.42
C ARG A 49 -4.00 0.53 24.35
N ALA A 50 -3.42 0.93 23.22
CA ALA A 50 -1.97 1.06 23.08
C ALA A 50 -1.43 2.26 23.89
N VAL A 51 -2.13 3.41 23.82
CA VAL A 51 -1.75 4.61 24.56
C VAL A 51 -1.92 4.43 26.07
N ALA A 52 -2.99 3.77 26.52
CA ALA A 52 -3.24 3.53 27.95
C ALA A 52 -2.22 2.58 28.62
N ARG A 53 -1.33 1.93 27.86
CA ARG A 53 -0.29 1.01 28.38
C ARG A 53 1.11 1.65 28.43
N THR A 54 1.24 2.94 28.08
CA THR A 54 2.49 3.71 28.10
C THR A 54 2.42 4.76 29.19
#